data_AF-A0A327KAL3-F1
#
_entry.id   AF-A0A327KAL3-F1
#
_cell.length_a   1.000
_cell.length_b   1.000
_cell.length_c   1.000
_cell.angle_alpha   90.00
_cell.angle_beta   90.00
_cell.angle_gamma   90.00
#
_symmetry.space_group_name_H-M   'P 1'
#
loop_
_entity.id
_entity.type
_entity.pdbx_description
1 polymer ?
#
loop_
_entity_poly.entity_id
_entity_poly.type
_entity_poly.pdbx_seq_one_letter_code
_entity_poly.pdbx_strand_id
1 'polypeptide(L)'
;MRRGVDACPELDCVRDRLPPAVIGFAQERARTLGVTADRVLVAAGLIGEEEYCRALARRIFVPFEPLDDRPRSDCPLSDDALIDAAAAGLVPVEGKLGRETVVVPQGAAVRRLVELA
;
A
#
# COMPACT_ATOMS: atom_id res chain seq x y z
N MET A 1 -17.64 -25.37 -0.35
CA MET A 1 -16.27 -25.04 0.09
C MET A 1 -16.24 -23.57 0.50
N ARG A 2 -16.17 -23.27 1.79
CA ARG A 2 -15.92 -21.89 2.27
C ARG A 2 -14.44 -21.62 1.98
N ARG A 3 -14.15 -20.65 1.11
CA ARG A 3 -12.80 -20.10 0.92
C ARG A 3 -12.34 -19.71 2.33
N GLY A 4 -11.34 -20.39 2.88
CA GLY A 4 -10.74 -19.93 4.14
C GLY A 4 -10.36 -18.47 3.91
N VAL A 5 -10.77 -17.59 4.82
CA VAL A 5 -10.31 -16.20 4.82
C VAL A 5 -8.80 -16.27 4.67
N ASP A 6 -8.29 -15.85 3.52
CA ASP A 6 -6.87 -15.95 3.22
C ASP A 6 -6.16 -15.14 4.32
N ALA A 7 -5.30 -15.77 5.12
CA ALA A 7 -4.82 -15.20 6.38
C ALA A 7 -4.09 -13.86 6.23
N CYS A 8 -3.75 -13.50 4.99
CA CYS A 8 -3.15 -12.24 4.59
C CYS A 8 -3.82 -11.74 3.31
N PRO A 9 -5.01 -11.09 3.38
CA PRO A 9 -5.70 -10.55 2.21
C PRO A 9 -4.88 -9.45 1.51
N GLU A 10 -3.96 -8.80 2.22
CA GLU A 10 -3.01 -7.82 1.67
C GLU A 10 -2.12 -8.40 0.54
N LEU A 11 -1.98 -9.72 0.46
CA LEU A 11 -1.17 -10.39 -0.57
C LEU A 11 -1.96 -10.66 -1.85
N ASP A 12 -3.29 -10.56 -1.84
CA ASP A 12 -4.13 -10.95 -2.98
C ASP A 12 -3.82 -10.17 -4.25
N CYS A 13 -3.29 -8.95 -4.12
CA CYS A 13 -2.90 -8.11 -5.24
C CYS A 13 -1.63 -8.59 -5.99
N VAL A 14 -0.85 -9.50 -5.39
CA VAL A 14 0.44 -9.99 -5.92
C VAL A 14 0.53 -11.52 -6.02
N ARG A 15 -0.53 -12.24 -5.65
CA ARG A 15 -0.57 -13.73 -5.70
C ARG A 15 -0.42 -14.30 -7.10
N ASP A 16 -0.81 -13.56 -8.12
CA ASP A 16 -0.67 -13.92 -9.54
C ASP A 16 0.70 -13.53 -10.12
N ARG A 17 1.49 -12.74 -9.38
CA ARG A 17 2.80 -12.21 -9.82
C ARG A 17 3.99 -12.89 -9.14
N LEU A 18 3.80 -13.38 -7.92
CA LEU A 18 4.85 -13.98 -7.13
C LEU A 18 4.65 -15.51 -7.00
N PRO A 19 5.73 -16.31 -6.99
CA PRO A 19 5.63 -17.74 -6.78
C PRO A 19 4.93 -18.08 -5.45
N PRO A 20 4.13 -19.16 -5.37
CA PRO A 20 3.45 -19.54 -4.12
C PRO A 20 4.39 -19.72 -2.92
N ALA A 21 5.63 -20.17 -3.17
CA ALA A 21 6.65 -20.28 -2.12
C ALA A 21 7.04 -18.93 -1.50
N VAL A 22 7.09 -17.86 -2.31
CA VAL A 22 7.36 -16.49 -1.85
C VAL A 22 6.20 -15.97 -1.00
N ILE A 23 4.96 -16.23 -1.43
CA ILE A 23 3.75 -15.89 -0.66
C ILE A 23 3.76 -16.62 0.69
N GLY A 24 4.02 -17.93 0.70
CA GLY A 24 4.09 -18.73 1.91
C GLY A 24 5.18 -18.26 2.89
N PHE A 25 6.38 -17.94 2.38
CA PHE A 25 7.46 -17.34 3.16
C PHE A 25 7.01 -16.04 3.84
N ALA A 26 6.38 -15.14 3.09
CA ALA A 26 5.94 -13.84 3.62
C ALA A 26 4.89 -14.00 4.72
N GLN A 27 3.91 -14.89 4.51
CA GLN A 27 2.87 -15.18 5.51
C GLN A 27 3.44 -15.75 6.81
N GLU A 28 4.36 -16.71 6.72
CA GLU A 28 4.98 -17.33 7.90
C GLU A 28 5.81 -16.32 8.69
N ARG A 29 6.62 -15.54 7.96
CA ARG A 29 7.49 -14.53 8.57
C ARG A 29 6.68 -13.40 9.21
N ALA A 30 5.60 -12.98 8.57
CA ALA A 30 4.68 -11.98 9.10
C ALA A 30 4.04 -12.45 10.41
N ARG A 31 3.58 -13.71 10.46
CA ARG A 31 3.07 -14.34 11.69
C ARG A 31 4.12 -14.39 12.80
N THR A 32 5.36 -14.75 12.46
CA THR A 32 6.47 -14.80 13.43
C THR A 32 6.82 -13.42 13.99
N LEU A 33 6.80 -12.38 13.16
CA LEU A 33 7.24 -11.02 13.52
C LEU A 33 6.11 -10.11 14.02
N GLY A 34 4.85 -10.53 13.94
CA GLY A 34 3.71 -9.70 14.31
C GLY A 34 3.50 -8.49 13.38
N VAL A 35 3.88 -8.62 12.10
CA VAL A 35 3.72 -7.56 11.07
C VAL A 35 2.79 -8.03 9.96
N THR A 36 2.50 -7.16 9.00
CA THR A 36 1.74 -7.51 7.78
C THR A 36 2.64 -8.16 6.73
N ALA A 37 2.07 -9.03 5.88
CA ALA A 37 2.87 -9.85 4.97
C ALA A 37 3.43 -9.08 3.77
N ASP A 38 2.76 -8.01 3.34
CA ASP A 38 3.27 -7.04 2.38
C ASP A 38 4.59 -6.42 2.85
N ARG A 39 4.67 -6.04 4.12
CA ARG A 39 5.88 -5.46 4.71
C ARG A 39 7.05 -6.43 4.68
N VAL A 40 6.78 -7.74 4.83
CA VAL A 40 7.82 -8.76 4.67
C VAL A 40 8.30 -8.82 3.23
N LEU A 41 7.40 -8.82 2.24
CA LEU A 41 7.78 -8.87 0.82
C LEU A 41 8.67 -7.68 0.44
N VAL A 42 8.28 -6.46 0.85
CA VAL A 42 9.03 -5.24 0.57
C VAL A 42 10.36 -5.22 1.31
N ALA A 43 10.37 -5.50 2.63
CA ALA A 43 11.60 -5.47 3.42
C ALA A 43 12.61 -6.57 3.04
N ALA A 44 12.13 -7.69 2.51
CA ALA A 44 12.98 -8.76 1.98
C ALA A 44 13.46 -8.50 0.54
N GLY A 45 13.04 -7.41 -0.10
CA GLY A 45 13.38 -7.09 -1.48
C GLY A 45 12.75 -8.04 -2.50
N LEU A 46 11.67 -8.73 -2.14
CA LEU A 46 10.96 -9.69 -3.00
C LEU A 46 9.97 -8.99 -3.94
N ILE A 47 9.60 -7.75 -3.62
CA ILE A 47 8.85 -6.81 -4.45
C ILE A 47 9.25 -5.39 -4.07
N GLY A 48 9.27 -4.45 -5.02
CA GLY A 48 9.45 -3.04 -4.70
C GLY A 48 8.21 -2.43 -4.02
N GLU A 49 8.40 -1.38 -3.21
CA GLU A 49 7.29 -0.69 -2.54
C GLU A 49 6.30 -0.08 -3.55
N GLU A 50 6.80 0.61 -4.57
CA GLU A 50 5.96 1.16 -5.64
C GLU A 50 5.20 0.07 -6.41
N GLU A 51 5.89 -1.03 -6.74
CA GLU A 51 5.30 -2.16 -7.46
C GLU A 51 4.16 -2.79 -6.65
N TYR A 52 4.36 -2.94 -5.34
CA TYR A 52 3.32 -3.39 -4.42
C TYR A 52 2.14 -2.41 -4.37
N CYS A 53 2.39 -1.12 -4.16
CA CYS A 53 1.34 -0.10 -4.09
C CYS A 53 0.53 -0.02 -5.39
N ARG A 54 1.19 -0.13 -6.54
CA ARG A 54 0.53 -0.17 -7.86
C ARG A 54 -0.32 -1.42 -8.04
N ALA A 55 0.15 -2.58 -7.55
CA ALA A 55 -0.62 -3.82 -7.55
C ALA A 55 -1.87 -3.71 -6.66
N LEU A 56 -1.70 -3.17 -5.46
CA LEU A 56 -2.77 -2.96 -4.49
C LEU A 56 -3.83 -2.01 -5.03
N ALA A 57 -3.44 -0.83 -5.51
CA ALA A 57 -4.32 0.17 -6.10
C ALA A 57 -5.21 -0.43 -7.20
N ARG A 58 -4.60 -1.25 -8.08
CA ARG A 58 -5.33 -1.96 -9.15
C ARG A 58 -6.33 -2.99 -8.60
N ARG A 59 -6.01 -3.66 -7.49
CA ARG A 59 -6.88 -4.66 -6.86
C ARG A 59 -8.11 -4.06 -6.18
N ILE A 60 -7.98 -2.85 -5.63
CA ILE A 60 -9.05 -2.12 -4.92
C ILE A 60 -9.70 -1.01 -5.75
N PHE A 61 -9.38 -0.92 -7.05
CA PHE A 61 -9.93 0.06 -7.99
C PHE A 61 -9.71 1.54 -7.60
N VAL A 62 -8.58 1.83 -6.95
CA VAL A 62 -8.16 3.20 -6.62
C VAL A 62 -7.06 3.63 -7.59
N PRO A 63 -7.06 4.89 -8.08
CA PRO A 63 -5.96 5.41 -8.89
C PRO A 63 -4.62 5.34 -8.15
N PHE A 64 -3.55 4.98 -8.87
CA PHE A 64 -2.19 5.08 -8.36
C PHE A 64 -1.58 6.41 -8.81
N GLU A 65 -1.19 7.26 -7.86
CA GLU A 65 -0.58 8.56 -8.11
C GLU A 65 0.93 8.49 -7.84
N PRO A 66 1.79 8.45 -8.88
CA PRO A 66 3.22 8.69 -8.72
C PRO A 66 3.43 10.18 -8.42
N LEU A 67 3.98 10.50 -7.25
CA LEU A 67 4.21 11.88 -6.82
C LEU A 67 5.49 12.50 -7.44
N ASP A 68 6.28 11.73 -8.17
CA ASP A 68 7.59 12.13 -8.71
C ASP A 68 7.53 13.32 -9.67
N ASP A 69 6.49 13.36 -10.50
CA ASP A 69 6.30 14.40 -11.52
C ASP A 69 5.39 15.55 -11.05
N ARG A 70 4.93 15.50 -9.78
CA ARG A 70 3.98 16.48 -9.26
C ARG A 70 4.70 17.70 -8.71
N PRO A 71 4.34 18.92 -9.15
CA PRO A 71 4.99 20.11 -8.64
C PRO A 71 4.61 20.35 -7.18
N ARG A 72 5.55 20.83 -6.38
CA ARG A 72 5.33 21.16 -4.96
C ARG A 72 4.15 22.12 -4.73
N SER A 73 3.88 22.99 -5.70
CA SER A 73 2.74 23.93 -5.68
C SER A 73 1.38 23.26 -5.64
N ASP A 74 1.27 21.98 -6.02
CA ASP A 74 0.02 21.23 -5.95
C ASP A 74 -0.28 20.76 -4.53
N CYS A 75 0.68 20.76 -3.61
CA CYS A 75 0.40 20.45 -2.22
C CYS A 75 0.11 21.75 -1.45
N PRO A 76 -1.11 21.92 -0.87
CA PRO A 76 -1.49 23.15 -0.18
C PRO A 76 -0.86 23.32 1.20
N LEU A 77 -0.13 22.31 1.70
CA LEU A 77 0.53 22.36 3.00
C LEU A 77 1.83 23.17 2.91
N SER A 78 2.31 23.67 4.06
CA SER A 78 3.70 24.12 4.19
C SER A 78 4.66 22.93 4.18
N ASP A 79 5.95 23.16 3.99
CA ASP A 79 6.94 22.07 3.99
C ASP A 79 7.01 21.33 5.33
N ASP A 80 6.94 22.06 6.45
CA ASP A 80 6.91 21.45 7.78
C ASP A 80 5.67 20.57 7.96
N ALA A 81 4.49 21.06 7.56
CA ALA A 81 3.24 20.30 7.65
C ALA A 81 3.21 19.12 6.67
N LEU A 82 3.90 19.22 5.53
CA LEU A 82 4.04 18.14 4.56
C LEU A 82 4.84 16.97 5.15
N ILE A 83 5.88 17.23 5.94
CA ILE A 83 6.66 16.17 6.61
C ILE A 83 5.75 15.37 7.54
N ASP A 84 4.97 16.07 8.38
CA ASP A 84 4.04 15.42 9.30
C ASP A 84 2.93 14.64 8.56
N ALA A 85 2.39 15.22 7.50
CA ALA A 85 1.38 14.60 6.64
C ALA A 85 1.90 13.33 5.94
N ALA A 86 3.13 13.38 5.42
CA ALA A 86 3.80 12.24 4.82
C ALA A 86 4.09 11.13 5.85
N ALA A 87 4.52 11.49 7.05
CA ALA A 87 4.72 10.54 8.16
C ALA A 87 3.41 9.85 8.55
N ALA A 88 2.29 10.59 8.53
CA ALA A 88 0.95 10.04 8.74
C ALA A 88 0.41 9.22 7.55
N GLY A 89 1.10 9.22 6.40
CA GLY A 89 0.69 8.51 5.20
C GLY A 89 -0.49 9.15 4.46
N LEU A 90 -0.77 10.43 4.70
CA LEU A 90 -1.90 11.16 4.13
C LEU A 90 -1.46 12.54 3.64
N VAL A 91 -1.39 12.74 2.33
CA VAL A 91 -0.95 14.01 1.75
C VAL A 91 -2.08 14.60 0.90
N PRO A 92 -2.61 15.79 1.25
CA PRO A 92 -3.55 16.48 0.39
C PRO A 92 -2.82 17.04 -0.83
N VAL A 93 -3.46 16.94 -1.98
CA VAL A 93 -2.96 17.43 -3.26
C VAL A 93 -4.10 18.08 -4.04
N GLU A 94 -3.80 19.16 -4.75
CA GLU A 94 -4.73 19.80 -5.67
C GLU A 94 -4.76 19.00 -6.97
N GLY A 95 -5.88 18.34 -7.23
CA GLY A 95 -6.11 17.54 -8.41
C GLY A 95 -7.06 18.20 -9.40
N LYS A 96 -7.35 17.51 -10.50
CA LYS A 96 -8.26 18.02 -11.54
C LYS A 96 -9.70 18.14 -11.05
N LEU A 97 -10.07 17.34 -10.05
CA LEU A 97 -11.41 17.32 -9.45
C LEU A 97 -11.49 18.15 -8.16
N GLY A 98 -10.46 18.96 -7.89
CA GLY A 98 -10.29 19.71 -6.65
C GLY A 98 -9.35 18.98 -5.69
N ARG A 99 -9.51 19.22 -4.39
CA ARG A 99 -8.62 18.70 -3.37
C ARG A 99 -8.80 17.19 -3.19
N GLU A 100 -7.75 16.46 -3.54
CA GLU A 100 -7.64 15.01 -3.41
C GLU A 100 -6.71 14.67 -2.23
N THR A 101 -6.77 13.44 -1.74
CA THR A 101 -5.86 12.95 -0.69
C THR A 101 -5.17 11.70 -1.18
N VAL A 102 -3.84 11.77 -1.29
CA VAL A 102 -3.01 10.61 -1.57
C VAL A 102 -2.77 9.87 -0.26
N VAL A 103 -2.97 8.56 -0.31
CA VAL A 103 -2.82 7.66 0.84
C VAL A 103 -1.66 6.73 0.58
N VAL A 104 -0.69 6.71 1.49
CA VAL A 104 0.34 5.66 1.57
C VAL A 104 -0.12 4.68 2.64
N PRO A 105 -0.71 3.53 2.27
CA PRO A 105 -1.26 2.63 3.26
C PRO A 105 -0.13 1.94 4.02
N GLN A 106 -0.10 2.12 5.34
CA GLN A 106 0.95 1.56 6.20
C GLN A 106 0.39 0.46 7.12
N GLY A 107 1.10 -0.66 7.18
CA GLY A 107 0.82 -1.75 8.13
C GLY A 107 -0.64 -2.19 8.11
N ALA A 108 -1.31 -2.16 9.27
CA ALA A 108 -2.70 -2.62 9.39
C ALA A 108 -3.69 -1.85 8.50
N ALA A 109 -3.37 -0.62 8.07
CA ALA A 109 -4.22 0.14 7.17
C ALA A 109 -4.35 -0.53 5.79
N VAL A 110 -3.30 -1.21 5.31
CA VAL A 110 -3.32 -1.98 4.05
C VAL A 110 -4.41 -3.05 4.10
N ARG A 111 -4.42 -3.87 5.16
CA ARG A 111 -5.45 -4.89 5.38
C ARG A 111 -6.83 -4.27 5.41
N ARG A 112 -6.98 -3.18 6.16
CA ARG A 112 -8.27 -2.53 6.32
C ARG A 112 -8.83 -1.97 5.01
N LEU A 113 -7.98 -1.43 4.14
CA LEU A 113 -8.39 -0.96 2.82
C LEU A 113 -8.86 -2.11 1.93
N VAL A 114 -8.15 -3.25 1.95
CA VAL A 114 -8.57 -4.44 1.19
C VAL A 114 -9.89 -5.01 1.71
N GLU A 115 -10.14 -4.97 3.02
CA GLU A 115 -11.41 -5.43 3.60
C GLU A 115 -12.62 -4.52 3.27
N LEU A 116 -12.37 -3.24 3.00
CA LEU A 116 -13.42 -2.25 2.72
C LEU A 116 -13.75 -2.11 1.22
N ALA A 117 -12.92 -2.66 0.34
CA ALA A 117 -13.06 -2.59 -1.12
C ALA A 117 -13.83 -3.80 -1.68
#